data_AF-A0A954IEW4-F1
#
_entry.id   AF-A0A954IEW4-F1
#
_cell.length_a   1.000
_cell.length_b   1.000
_cell.length_c   1.000
_cell.angle_alpha   90.00
_cell.angle_beta   90.00
_cell.angle_gamma   90.00
#
_symmetry.space_group_name_H-M   'P 1'
#
loop_
_entity.id
_entity.type
_entity.pdbx_description
1 polymer ?
#
loop_
_entity_poly.entity_id
_entity_poly.type
_entity_poly.pdbx_seq_one_letter_code
_entity_poly.pdbx_strand_id
1 'polypeptide(L)'
;MKLLVGFVNSETSLIVYDWASHRIEWALPASEMRTCGLCCWDDEFVVASDNKVVRFSESGQIEIQLPGPYPSMAHSVHPVNEKVLGVIDTGNSALHLFDRAGSMVDSITPFSAWGKLPPDAVHLNDIAVTQHGIIGSCFDHRPWRDSQRRMTWREWCEGSFGLLINLDGHAPCGRGAVLGCGLNHPHSLTMHRNRLYHCSSATGEFHCWGFDAKNRLHRLNDWHITERHFLRGAVCADDHWYLGGSTSRHGEQLAHNTAIYRFHEQSGKIEERELPLSGEIYELIVWRENSVPLSRLMHQADPYRRFMHAFVTEHTAGFGAES
;
A
#
# COMPACT_ATOMS: atom_id res chain seq x y z
N MET A 1 -6.26 -2.72 19.73
CA MET A 1 -6.60 -2.44 18.32
C MET A 1 -5.83 -3.44 17.49
N LYS A 2 -6.46 -4.04 16.48
CA LYS A 2 -5.80 -4.99 15.59
C LYS A 2 -5.65 -4.39 14.19
N LEU A 3 -4.55 -4.73 13.51
CA LEU A 3 -4.24 -4.33 12.15
C LEU A 3 -4.09 -5.58 11.30
N LEU A 4 -4.65 -5.58 10.11
CA LEU A 4 -4.26 -6.52 9.07
C LEU A 4 -3.16 -5.85 8.24
N VAL A 5 -2.04 -6.53 8.10
CA VAL A 5 -0.83 -5.98 7.49
C VAL A 5 -0.41 -6.87 6.33
N GLY A 6 -0.32 -6.27 5.14
CA GLY A 6 0.10 -6.92 3.91
C GLY A 6 1.59 -6.76 3.65
N PHE A 7 2.23 -7.83 3.22
CA PHE A 7 3.66 -7.90 2.94
C PHE A 7 3.92 -8.32 1.49
N VAL A 8 4.87 -7.64 0.86
CA VAL A 8 5.50 -8.08 -0.40
C VAL A 8 6.97 -8.43 -0.14
N ASN A 9 7.58 -9.15 -1.09
CA ASN A 9 8.99 -9.56 -1.00
C ASN A 9 9.31 -10.28 0.32
N SER A 10 8.37 -11.09 0.80
CA SER A 10 8.42 -11.80 2.08
C SER A 10 7.89 -13.22 1.93
N GLU A 11 8.30 -14.12 2.82
CA GLU A 11 7.70 -15.45 2.97
C GLU A 11 6.32 -15.38 3.64
N THR A 12 6.03 -14.29 4.35
CA THR A 12 4.71 -13.99 4.92
C THR A 12 4.01 -12.99 4.02
N SER A 13 2.71 -13.18 3.78
CA SER A 13 1.90 -12.30 2.94
C SER A 13 0.94 -11.44 3.75
N LEU A 14 0.33 -12.02 4.79
CA LEU A 14 -0.59 -11.32 5.67
C LEU A 14 -0.29 -11.66 7.12
N ILE A 15 -0.48 -10.69 8.01
CA ILE A 15 -0.60 -10.94 9.46
C ILE A 15 -1.75 -10.13 10.05
N VAL A 16 -2.33 -10.65 11.14
CA VAL A 16 -3.11 -9.84 12.08
C VAL A 16 -2.20 -9.50 13.26
N TYR A 17 -1.91 -8.21 13.43
CA TYR A 17 -1.11 -7.67 14.52
C TYR A 17 -1.99 -6.96 15.55
N ASP A 18 -1.95 -7.39 16.81
CA ASP A 18 -2.61 -6.68 17.92
C ASP A 18 -1.64 -5.68 18.55
N TRP A 19 -1.98 -4.40 18.40
CA TRP A 19 -1.22 -3.29 18.95
C TRP A 19 -1.20 -3.27 20.48
N ALA A 20 -2.22 -3.81 21.16
CA ALA A 20 -2.27 -3.76 22.62
C ALA A 20 -1.39 -4.85 23.26
N SER A 21 -1.46 -6.07 22.73
CA SER A 21 -0.67 -7.20 23.24
C SER A 21 0.72 -7.34 22.62
N HIS A 22 1.01 -6.56 21.56
CA HIS A 22 2.23 -6.64 20.75
C HIS A 22 2.45 -8.03 20.13
N ARG A 23 1.37 -8.70 19.71
CA ARG A 23 1.42 -10.06 19.20
C ARG A 23 0.86 -10.17 17.79
N ILE A 24 1.46 -11.06 17.02
CA ILE A 24 0.88 -11.58 15.78
C ILE A 24 -0.11 -12.68 16.17
N GLU A 25 -1.39 -12.45 15.95
CA GLU A 25 -2.46 -13.41 16.30
C GLU A 25 -2.72 -14.42 15.18
N TRP A 26 -2.38 -14.04 13.94
CA TRP A 26 -2.58 -14.87 12.75
C TRP A 26 -1.62 -14.44 11.65
N ALA A 27 -1.23 -15.38 10.79
CA ALA A 27 -0.40 -15.13 9.62
C ALA A 27 -0.78 -16.04 8.45
N LEU A 28 -0.56 -15.55 7.23
CA LEU A 28 -0.70 -16.30 5.98
C LEU A 28 0.64 -16.27 5.21
N PRO A 29 1.20 -17.42 4.82
CA PRO A 29 2.42 -17.45 4.02
C PRO A 29 2.17 -17.01 2.57
N ALA A 30 3.19 -16.42 1.95
CA ALA A 30 3.16 -15.97 0.57
C ALA A 30 3.04 -17.11 -0.46
N SER A 31 3.30 -18.35 -0.07
CA SER A 31 3.06 -19.54 -0.90
C SER A 31 1.57 -19.83 -1.12
N GLU A 32 0.70 -19.41 -0.20
CA GLU A 32 -0.75 -19.61 -0.29
C GLU A 32 -1.40 -18.48 -1.09
N MET A 33 -1.00 -17.23 -0.82
CA MET A 33 -1.47 -16.06 -1.55
C MET A 33 -0.46 -14.94 -1.39
N ARG A 34 0.00 -14.33 -2.48
CA ARG A 34 0.79 -13.10 -2.43
C ARG A 34 -0.11 -11.88 -2.32
N THR A 35 0.25 -10.92 -1.48
CA THR A 35 -0.54 -9.71 -1.26
C THR A 35 0.26 -8.51 -1.71
N CYS A 36 -0.27 -7.78 -2.70
CA CYS A 36 0.29 -6.51 -3.13
C CYS A 36 -0.57 -5.33 -2.65
N GLY A 37 -1.88 -5.51 -2.49
CA GLY A 37 -2.79 -4.48 -1.98
C GLY A 37 -4.01 -5.09 -1.31
N LEU A 38 -4.62 -4.36 -0.38
CA LEU A 38 -5.70 -4.83 0.47
C LEU A 38 -6.77 -3.77 0.64
N CYS A 39 -8.04 -4.18 0.59
CA CYS A 39 -9.12 -3.33 1.09
C CYS A 39 -10.30 -4.15 1.61
N CYS A 40 -11.16 -3.48 2.36
CA CYS A 40 -12.52 -3.95 2.63
C CYS A 40 -13.48 -3.24 1.69
N TRP A 41 -14.40 -4.00 1.09
CA TRP A 41 -15.45 -3.49 0.23
C TRP A 41 -16.81 -3.96 0.72
N ASP A 42 -17.38 -3.19 1.66
CA ASP A 42 -18.51 -3.56 2.51
C ASP A 42 -18.21 -4.81 3.36
N ASP A 43 -18.87 -5.94 3.07
CA ASP A 43 -18.70 -7.24 3.74
C ASP A 43 -17.65 -8.13 3.04
N GLU A 44 -17.00 -7.61 1.99
CA GLU A 44 -15.98 -8.32 1.23
C GLU A 44 -14.55 -7.91 1.64
N PHE A 45 -13.64 -8.86 1.62
CA PHE A 45 -12.19 -8.61 1.68
C PHE A 45 -11.61 -8.80 0.30
N VAL A 46 -10.78 -7.87 -0.12
CA VAL A 46 -10.23 -7.86 -1.46
C VAL A 46 -8.72 -7.81 -1.38
N VAL A 47 -8.07 -8.72 -2.11
CA VAL A 47 -6.61 -8.84 -2.18
C VAL A 47 -6.18 -8.69 -3.62
N ALA A 48 -5.33 -7.70 -3.89
CA ALA A 48 -4.54 -7.65 -5.11
C ALA A 48 -3.36 -8.62 -4.98
N SER A 49 -3.19 -9.51 -5.96
CA SER A 49 -2.25 -10.63 -5.92
C SER A 49 -1.63 -10.86 -7.29
N ASP A 50 -0.37 -10.45 -7.46
CA ASP A 50 0.38 -10.56 -8.73
C ASP A 50 -0.43 -10.03 -9.93
N ASN A 51 -0.98 -10.89 -10.78
CA ASN A 51 -1.72 -10.52 -12.00
C ASN A 51 -3.25 -10.60 -11.84
N LYS A 52 -3.76 -10.77 -10.62
CA LYS A 52 -5.18 -10.94 -10.34
C LYS A 52 -5.62 -10.20 -9.08
N VAL A 53 -6.94 -10.16 -8.90
CA VAL A 53 -7.58 -9.75 -7.66
C VAL A 53 -8.45 -10.89 -7.16
N VAL A 54 -8.41 -11.15 -5.86
CA VAL A 54 -9.25 -12.14 -5.20
C VAL A 54 -10.18 -11.44 -4.24
N ARG A 55 -11.49 -11.65 -4.41
CA ARG A 55 -12.54 -11.14 -3.53
C ARG A 55 -13.09 -12.28 -2.69
N PHE A 56 -13.16 -12.07 -1.38
CA PHE A 56 -13.68 -13.02 -0.41
C PHE A 56 -14.97 -12.46 0.21
N SER A 57 -16.05 -13.24 0.14
CA SER A 57 -17.36 -12.93 0.73
C SER A 57 -17.92 -14.15 1.46
N GLU A 58 -19.06 -14.00 2.15
CA GLU A 58 -19.73 -15.14 2.80
C GLU A 58 -20.21 -16.16 1.77
N SER A 59 -20.59 -15.68 0.60
CA SER A 59 -21.10 -16.52 -0.49
C SER A 59 -20.00 -17.33 -1.17
N GLY A 60 -18.77 -16.83 -1.24
CA GLY A 60 -17.74 -17.46 -2.05
C GLY A 60 -16.49 -16.60 -2.23
N GLN A 61 -15.61 -17.10 -3.09
CA GLN A 61 -14.48 -16.34 -3.62
C GLN A 61 -14.68 -16.07 -5.11
N ILE A 62 -14.26 -14.90 -5.57
CA ILE A 62 -14.23 -14.53 -6.98
C ILE A 62 -12.79 -14.13 -7.31
N GLU A 63 -12.23 -14.73 -8.36
CA GLU A 63 -10.96 -14.31 -8.92
C GLU A 63 -11.19 -13.49 -10.20
N ILE A 64 -10.53 -12.34 -10.28
CA ILE A 64 -10.60 -11.42 -11.42
C ILE A 64 -9.20 -11.32 -11.99
N GLN A 65 -9.01 -11.76 -13.24
CA GLN A 65 -7.74 -11.62 -13.95
C GLN A 65 -7.61 -10.19 -14.49
N LEU A 66 -6.44 -9.59 -14.32
CA LEU A 66 -6.18 -8.27 -14.88
C LEU A 66 -5.95 -8.36 -16.41
N PRO A 67 -6.57 -7.47 -17.19
CA PRO A 67 -6.37 -7.42 -18.62
C PRO A 67 -5.15 -6.52 -18.95
N GLY A 68 -4.39 -6.88 -19.98
CA GLY A 68 -3.32 -5.99 -20.43
C GLY A 68 -2.55 -6.52 -21.62
N PRO A 69 -1.94 -5.64 -22.42
CA PRO A 69 -1.00 -6.04 -23.47
C PRO A 69 0.35 -6.54 -22.90
N TYR A 70 0.68 -6.17 -21.66
CA TYR A 70 1.88 -6.60 -20.94
C TYR A 70 1.51 -7.39 -19.68
N PRO A 71 2.44 -8.16 -19.09
CA PRO A 71 2.20 -8.84 -17.82
C PRO A 71 1.68 -7.86 -16.75
N SER A 72 0.44 -8.08 -16.32
CA SER A 72 -0.21 -7.25 -15.31
C SER A 72 0.41 -7.47 -13.93
N MET A 73 0.49 -6.38 -13.17
CA MET A 73 0.99 -6.33 -11.80
C MET A 73 0.03 -5.51 -10.94
N ALA A 74 -0.96 -6.19 -10.36
CA ALA A 74 -1.90 -5.68 -9.38
C ALA A 74 -1.12 -5.15 -8.18
N HIS A 75 -1.17 -3.84 -7.97
CA HIS A 75 -0.31 -3.17 -6.98
C HIS A 75 -1.11 -2.59 -5.81
N SER A 76 -2.30 -2.09 -6.07
CA SER A 76 -3.23 -1.58 -5.04
C SER A 76 -4.67 -1.81 -5.48
N VAL A 77 -5.57 -1.84 -4.50
CA VAL A 77 -6.99 -2.10 -4.72
C VAL A 77 -7.81 -1.27 -3.74
N HIS A 78 -8.79 -0.52 -4.26
CA HIS A 78 -9.62 0.39 -3.48
C HIS A 78 -11.06 0.38 -3.96
N PRO A 79 -12.06 0.43 -3.06
CA PRO A 79 -13.43 0.74 -3.45
C PRO A 79 -13.49 2.16 -4.01
N VAL A 80 -13.96 2.31 -5.26
CA VAL A 80 -14.26 3.63 -5.84
C VAL A 80 -15.63 4.11 -5.36
N ASN A 81 -16.58 3.18 -5.21
CA ASN A 81 -17.87 3.38 -4.58
C ASN A 81 -18.47 2.01 -4.21
N GLU A 82 -19.74 1.98 -3.78
CA GLU A 82 -20.46 0.74 -3.41
C GLU A 82 -20.57 -0.30 -4.54
N LYS A 83 -20.32 0.08 -5.81
CA LYS A 83 -20.53 -0.76 -7.00
C LYS A 83 -19.27 -0.99 -7.83
N VAL A 84 -18.24 -0.17 -7.63
CA VAL A 84 -17.01 -0.21 -8.42
C VAL A 84 -15.80 -0.37 -7.53
N LEU A 85 -14.97 -1.36 -7.88
CA LEU A 85 -13.65 -1.60 -7.34
C LEU A 85 -12.60 -1.08 -8.32
N GLY A 86 -11.67 -0.26 -7.84
CA GLY A 86 -10.51 0.20 -8.60
C GLY A 86 -9.28 -0.65 -8.28
N VAL A 87 -8.57 -1.06 -9.32
CA VAL A 87 -7.33 -1.85 -9.21
C VAL A 87 -6.24 -1.19 -10.04
N ILE A 88 -5.11 -0.93 -9.42
CA ILE A 88 -3.94 -0.41 -10.12
C ILE A 88 -3.13 -1.56 -10.68
N ASP A 89 -2.96 -1.56 -11.99
CA ASP A 89 -2.02 -2.40 -12.72
C ASP A 89 -0.78 -1.56 -13.03
N THR A 90 0.27 -1.72 -12.21
CA THR A 90 1.50 -0.94 -12.42
C THR A 90 2.25 -1.37 -13.68
N GLY A 91 2.18 -2.66 -14.05
CA GLY A 91 2.84 -3.19 -15.25
C GLY A 91 2.32 -2.56 -16.55
N ASN A 92 1.06 -2.12 -16.54
CA ASN A 92 0.43 -1.40 -17.64
C ASN A 92 0.18 0.09 -17.34
N SER A 93 0.65 0.60 -16.19
CA SER A 93 0.42 1.97 -15.71
C SER A 93 -1.05 2.40 -15.82
N ALA A 94 -1.97 1.53 -15.39
CA ALA A 94 -3.40 1.66 -15.61
C ALA A 94 -4.23 1.49 -14.34
N LEU A 95 -5.39 2.11 -14.30
CA LEU A 95 -6.45 1.87 -13.32
C LEU A 95 -7.58 1.11 -14.00
N HIS A 96 -7.83 -0.12 -13.58
CA HIS A 96 -8.97 -0.92 -14.03
C HIS A 96 -10.12 -0.80 -13.04
N LEU A 97 -11.33 -0.60 -13.55
CA LEU A 97 -12.54 -0.51 -12.76
C LEU A 97 -13.39 -1.75 -12.98
N PHE A 98 -13.76 -2.45 -11.91
CA PHE A 98 -14.57 -3.67 -11.94
C PHE A 98 -15.88 -3.50 -11.17
N ASP A 99 -16.96 -4.09 -11.67
CA ASP A 99 -18.21 -4.17 -10.94
C ASP A 99 -18.23 -5.30 -9.90
N ARG A 100 -19.35 -5.42 -9.18
CA ARG A 100 -19.59 -6.49 -8.20
C ARG A 100 -19.62 -7.90 -8.81
N ALA A 101 -19.87 -8.05 -10.10
CA ALA A 101 -19.78 -9.34 -10.79
C ALA A 101 -18.33 -9.67 -11.23
N GLY A 102 -17.39 -8.73 -11.06
CA GLY A 102 -16.01 -8.85 -11.52
C GLY A 102 -15.83 -8.53 -13.01
N SER A 103 -16.84 -7.94 -13.65
CA SER A 103 -16.72 -7.48 -15.03
C SER A 103 -16.04 -6.11 -15.07
N MET A 104 -15.09 -5.93 -15.98
CA MET A 104 -14.44 -4.64 -16.18
C MET A 104 -15.44 -3.64 -16.77
N VAL A 105 -15.66 -2.53 -16.06
CA VAL A 105 -16.56 -1.45 -16.49
C VAL A 105 -15.82 -0.29 -17.17
N ASP A 106 -14.55 -0.07 -16.83
CA ASP A 106 -13.69 0.93 -17.47
C ASP A 106 -12.20 0.60 -17.25
N SER A 107 -11.34 1.22 -18.05
CA SER A 107 -9.88 1.14 -17.94
C SER A 107 -9.25 2.49 -18.27
N ILE A 108 -8.54 3.05 -17.31
CA ILE A 108 -7.96 4.39 -17.39
C ILE A 108 -6.45 4.28 -17.56
N THR A 109 -5.95 4.77 -18.70
CA THR A 109 -4.52 4.92 -18.99
C THR A 109 -4.17 6.42 -19.02
N PRO A 110 -3.84 7.02 -17.86
CA PRO A 110 -3.78 8.47 -17.71
C PRO A 110 -2.67 9.12 -18.52
N PHE A 111 -1.64 8.36 -18.89
CA PHE A 111 -0.46 8.85 -19.58
C PHE A 111 -0.58 8.85 -21.10
N SER A 112 -1.69 8.38 -21.67
CA SER A 112 -1.95 8.44 -23.11
C SER A 112 -1.86 9.88 -23.65
N ALA A 113 -2.27 10.87 -22.84
CA ALA A 113 -2.16 12.29 -23.16
C ALA A 113 -0.71 12.82 -23.14
N TRP A 114 0.22 12.11 -22.50
CA TRP A 114 1.63 12.50 -22.40
C TRP A 114 2.47 11.96 -23.57
N GLY A 115 1.82 11.24 -24.50
CA GLY A 115 2.45 10.62 -25.64
C GLY A 115 2.82 9.16 -25.39
N LYS A 116 3.62 8.58 -26.30
CA LYS A 116 4.04 7.19 -26.21
C LYS A 116 5.16 7.06 -25.17
N LEU A 117 4.82 6.59 -23.98
CA LEU A 117 5.79 6.21 -22.96
C LEU A 117 6.27 4.77 -23.19
N PRO A 118 7.54 4.44 -22.86
CA PRO A 118 7.95 3.06 -22.69
C PRO A 118 7.09 2.34 -21.64
N PRO A 119 6.89 1.02 -21.75
CA PRO A 119 6.30 0.23 -20.66
C PRO A 119 7.04 0.48 -19.35
N ASP A 120 6.31 0.62 -18.25
CA ASP A 120 6.86 0.84 -16.90
C ASP A 120 7.73 2.11 -16.76
N ALA A 121 7.61 3.08 -17.67
CA ALA A 121 8.31 4.36 -17.52
C ALA A 121 7.78 5.19 -16.35
N VAL A 122 6.51 5.00 -16.00
CA VAL A 122 5.84 5.64 -14.88
C VAL A 122 5.10 4.56 -14.09
N HIS A 123 5.58 4.31 -12.88
CA HIS A 123 4.99 3.39 -11.94
C HIS A 123 3.76 4.05 -11.32
N LEU A 124 2.56 3.65 -11.76
CA LEU A 124 1.32 4.04 -11.09
C LEU A 124 1.15 3.12 -9.89
N ASN A 125 1.19 3.68 -8.68
CA ASN A 125 1.34 2.90 -7.45
C ASN A 125 0.02 2.69 -6.71
N ASP A 126 -0.67 3.78 -6.44
CA ASP A 126 -1.84 3.79 -5.57
C ASP A 126 -2.88 4.85 -5.96
N ILE A 127 -4.08 4.75 -5.40
CA ILE A 127 -5.16 5.71 -5.61
C ILE A 127 -5.81 6.19 -4.31
N ALA A 128 -6.32 7.42 -4.36
CA ALA A 128 -7.25 7.97 -3.39
C ALA A 128 -8.52 8.44 -4.10
N VAL A 129 -9.66 7.99 -3.58
CA VAL A 129 -10.97 8.43 -4.04
C VAL A 129 -11.37 9.67 -3.23
N THR A 130 -11.66 10.76 -3.93
CA THR A 130 -11.99 12.04 -3.31
C THR A 130 -13.32 12.57 -3.85
N GLN A 131 -13.88 13.58 -3.21
CA GLN A 131 -15.05 14.30 -3.74
C GLN A 131 -14.76 15.03 -5.07
N HIS A 132 -13.48 15.17 -5.45
CA HIS A 132 -13.04 15.84 -6.68
C HIS A 132 -12.63 14.84 -7.78
N GLY A 133 -12.76 13.55 -7.50
CA GLY A 133 -12.36 12.45 -8.38
C GLY A 133 -11.27 11.56 -7.79
N ILE A 134 -10.70 10.71 -8.65
CA ILE A 134 -9.67 9.73 -8.31
C ILE A 134 -8.29 10.33 -8.54
N ILE A 135 -7.49 10.38 -7.48
CA ILE A 135 -6.09 10.83 -7.53
C ILE A 135 -5.20 9.59 -7.53
N GLY A 136 -4.22 9.54 -8.43
CA GLY A 136 -3.21 8.50 -8.47
C GLY A 136 -1.85 9.00 -7.96
N SER A 137 -1.11 8.15 -7.25
CA SER A 137 0.30 8.36 -6.98
C SER A 137 1.13 7.66 -8.05
N CYS A 138 2.11 8.36 -8.59
CA CYS A 138 3.04 7.74 -9.51
C CYS A 138 4.45 8.27 -9.34
N PHE A 139 5.43 7.46 -9.71
CA PHE A 139 6.83 7.85 -9.73
C PHE A 139 7.55 7.15 -10.86
N ASP A 140 8.71 7.67 -11.24
CA ASP A 140 9.51 7.05 -12.28
C ASP A 140 10.12 5.74 -11.78
N HIS A 141 9.76 4.62 -12.45
CA HIS A 141 10.63 3.47 -12.44
C HIS A 141 11.86 3.92 -13.26
N ARG A 142 13.03 4.03 -12.62
CA ARG A 142 14.28 4.31 -13.32
C ARG A 142 15.07 3.07 -13.77
N PRO A 143 14.51 2.02 -14.41
CA PRO A 143 15.36 1.13 -15.19
C PRO A 143 16.06 1.86 -16.35
N TRP A 144 15.53 3.01 -16.81
CA TRP A 144 16.09 3.71 -17.98
C TRP A 144 17.48 4.31 -17.73
N ARG A 145 17.81 4.69 -16.49
CA ARG A 145 19.17 5.16 -16.12
C ARG A 145 20.12 4.06 -15.66
N ASP A 146 19.60 2.91 -15.22
CA ASP A 146 20.43 1.75 -14.87
C ASP A 146 21.19 1.19 -16.07
N SER A 147 20.72 1.45 -17.30
CA SER A 147 21.45 1.11 -18.51
C SER A 147 22.69 1.99 -18.78
N GLN A 148 22.90 3.11 -18.07
CA GLN A 148 23.99 4.05 -18.41
C GLN A 148 24.88 4.52 -17.25
N ARG A 149 24.45 4.54 -15.98
CA ARG A 149 25.36 4.90 -14.85
C ARG A 149 24.95 4.23 -13.54
N ARG A 150 25.94 3.72 -12.79
CA ARG A 150 25.80 3.32 -11.38
C ARG A 150 25.36 4.55 -10.55
N MET A 151 24.06 4.70 -10.34
CA MET A 151 23.49 5.74 -9.48
C MET A 151 23.67 5.32 -8.01
N THR A 152 24.10 6.23 -7.16
CA THR A 152 24.15 5.99 -5.71
C THR A 152 22.75 6.00 -5.13
N TRP A 153 22.55 5.27 -4.01
CA TRP A 153 21.28 5.22 -3.27
C TRP A 153 20.68 6.61 -2.98
N ARG A 154 21.54 7.55 -2.58
CA ARG A 154 21.16 8.94 -2.29
C ARG A 154 20.62 9.66 -3.53
N GLU A 155 21.26 9.48 -4.68
CA GLU A 155 20.81 10.06 -5.96
C GLU A 155 19.49 9.45 -6.45
N TRP A 156 19.19 8.20 -6.09
CA TRP A 156 17.91 7.57 -6.39
C TRP A 156 16.77 8.18 -5.56
N CYS A 157 16.99 8.38 -4.25
CA CYS A 157 16.01 9.00 -3.36
C CYS A 157 15.78 10.49 -3.65
N GLU A 158 16.85 11.26 -3.75
CA GLU A 158 16.81 12.72 -3.95
C GLU A 158 16.46 13.10 -5.40
N GLY A 159 16.69 12.19 -6.34
CA GLY A 159 16.51 12.47 -7.74
C GLY A 159 15.11 12.19 -8.28
N SER A 160 14.30 11.35 -7.62
CA SER A 160 13.04 10.79 -8.15
C SER A 160 11.99 11.83 -8.56
N PHE A 161 11.18 11.52 -9.57
CA PHE A 161 10.09 12.39 -10.02
C PHE A 161 8.74 11.78 -9.63
N GLY A 162 8.43 11.84 -8.33
CA GLY A 162 7.11 11.50 -7.83
C GLY A 162 6.07 12.58 -8.14
N LEU A 163 4.89 12.14 -8.54
CA LEU A 163 3.75 12.96 -8.93
C LEU A 163 2.46 12.45 -8.27
N LEU A 164 1.53 13.37 -8.06
CA LEU A 164 0.12 13.07 -7.83
C LEU A 164 -0.65 13.54 -9.06
N ILE A 165 -1.49 12.69 -9.62
CA ILE A 165 -2.19 12.96 -10.88
C ILE A 165 -3.70 12.74 -10.76
N ASN A 166 -4.48 13.44 -11.57
CA ASN A 166 -5.92 13.23 -11.70
C ASN A 166 -6.21 12.09 -12.69
N LEU A 167 -6.87 11.01 -12.26
CA LEU A 167 -7.12 9.82 -13.10
C LEU A 167 -8.45 9.86 -13.84
N ASP A 168 -9.54 10.30 -13.22
CA ASP A 168 -10.87 10.25 -13.83
C ASP A 168 -11.18 11.48 -14.71
N GLY A 169 -10.50 12.60 -14.46
CA GLY A 169 -10.71 13.85 -15.19
C GLY A 169 -11.77 14.77 -14.59
N HIS A 170 -12.29 14.48 -13.38
CA HIS A 170 -13.31 15.30 -12.72
C HIS A 170 -12.75 16.56 -12.04
N ALA A 171 -11.45 16.60 -11.75
CA ALA A 171 -10.77 17.84 -11.36
C ALA A 171 -10.64 18.83 -12.56
N PRO A 172 -10.55 20.15 -12.31
CA PRO A 172 -10.65 21.20 -13.34
C PRO A 172 -9.54 21.19 -14.40
N CYS A 173 -8.56 20.31 -14.27
CA CYS A 173 -7.40 20.21 -15.14
C CYS A 173 -7.43 18.97 -16.07
N GLY A 174 -8.48 18.15 -16.02
CA GLY A 174 -8.65 17.00 -16.91
C GLY A 174 -7.80 15.78 -16.50
N ARG A 175 -7.97 14.69 -17.24
CA ARG A 175 -7.29 13.40 -16.99
C ARG A 175 -5.79 13.50 -17.24
N GLY A 176 -5.00 12.86 -16.38
CA GLY A 176 -3.53 12.89 -16.43
C GLY A 176 -2.93 14.22 -15.99
N ALA A 177 -3.73 15.14 -15.44
CA ALA A 177 -3.21 16.40 -14.95
C ALA A 177 -2.39 16.20 -13.68
N VAL A 178 -1.21 16.82 -13.63
CA VAL A 178 -0.36 16.85 -12.43
C VAL A 178 -0.98 17.78 -11.40
N LEU A 179 -1.30 17.21 -10.24
CA LEU A 179 -1.85 17.90 -9.07
C LEU A 179 -0.76 18.23 -8.04
N GLY A 180 0.29 17.41 -7.97
CA GLY A 180 1.46 17.61 -7.13
C GLY A 180 2.71 17.02 -7.79
N CYS A 181 3.87 17.64 -7.57
CA CYS A 181 5.15 17.21 -8.16
C CYS A 181 6.33 17.44 -7.21
N GLY A 182 7.50 16.90 -7.57
CA GLY A 182 8.71 16.99 -6.75
C GLY A 182 8.60 16.16 -5.46
N LEU A 183 7.92 15.02 -5.55
CA LEU A 183 7.71 14.11 -4.43
C LEU A 183 8.72 12.96 -4.50
N ASN A 184 9.17 12.48 -3.34
CA ASN A 184 10.07 11.34 -3.25
C ASN A 184 9.24 10.05 -3.17
N HIS A 185 9.01 9.39 -4.31
CA HIS A 185 8.23 8.14 -4.42
C HIS A 185 6.96 8.12 -3.55
N PRO A 186 5.92 8.92 -3.88
CA PRO A 186 4.64 8.87 -3.17
C PRO A 186 4.05 7.47 -3.34
N HIS A 187 4.01 6.70 -2.25
CA HIS A 187 3.67 5.27 -2.31
C HIS A 187 2.18 5.09 -2.05
N SER A 188 1.77 5.00 -0.79
CA SER A 188 0.36 4.85 -0.42
C SER A 188 -0.37 6.19 -0.42
N LEU A 189 -1.65 6.19 -0.78
CA LEU A 189 -2.56 7.32 -0.71
C LEU A 189 -3.73 7.01 0.21
N THR A 190 -3.97 7.89 1.19
CA THR A 190 -5.09 7.71 2.13
C THR A 190 -5.85 9.01 2.30
N MET A 191 -7.18 8.94 2.20
CA MET A 191 -8.05 10.07 2.53
C MET A 191 -8.51 9.99 3.98
N HIS A 192 -8.33 11.07 4.73
CA HIS A 192 -8.85 11.20 6.09
C HIS A 192 -9.25 12.65 6.36
N ARG A 193 -10.45 12.88 6.91
CA ARG A 193 -10.99 14.22 7.24
C ARG A 193 -10.82 15.24 6.09
N ASN A 194 -11.13 14.82 4.85
CA ASN A 194 -10.99 15.61 3.62
C ASN A 194 -9.56 16.13 3.34
N ARG A 195 -8.54 15.41 3.82
CA ARG A 195 -7.14 15.64 3.52
C ARG A 195 -6.56 14.38 2.89
N LEU A 196 -5.63 14.58 1.97
CA LEU A 196 -4.90 13.52 1.32
C LEU A 196 -3.57 13.31 2.05
N TYR A 197 -3.28 12.07 2.42
CA TYR A 197 -2.05 11.68 3.06
C TYR A 197 -1.27 10.72 2.17
N HIS A 198 0.05 10.76 2.28
CA HIS A 198 0.88 9.74 1.63
C HIS A 198 2.16 9.43 2.41
N CYS A 199 2.59 8.18 2.32
CA CYS A 199 3.93 7.75 2.73
C CYS A 199 4.91 7.92 1.56
N SER A 200 6.13 8.36 1.86
CA SER A 200 7.23 8.31 0.91
C SER A 200 7.95 6.97 1.01
N SER A 201 8.03 6.20 -0.09
CA SER A 201 8.83 4.96 -0.10
C SER A 201 10.31 5.18 -0.45
N ALA A 202 10.76 6.43 -0.44
CA ALA A 202 12.18 6.81 -0.57
C ALA A 202 12.73 7.45 0.71
N THR A 203 11.86 7.85 1.64
CA THR A 203 12.25 8.52 2.87
C THR A 203 11.40 7.98 4.03
N GLY A 204 11.69 8.41 5.25
CA GLY A 204 10.82 8.15 6.40
C GLY A 204 9.74 9.23 6.60
N GLU A 205 9.34 9.93 5.54
CA GLU A 205 8.42 11.07 5.61
C GLU A 205 6.96 10.65 5.37
N PHE A 206 6.07 11.28 6.13
CA PHE A 206 4.63 11.20 5.98
C PHE A 206 4.09 12.61 5.68
N HIS A 207 3.29 12.75 4.62
CA HIS A 207 2.86 14.06 4.13
C HIS A 207 1.36 14.22 4.19
N CYS A 208 0.90 15.46 4.41
CA CYS A 208 -0.51 15.84 4.40
C CYS A 208 -0.77 16.97 3.40
N TRP A 209 -1.86 16.85 2.65
CA TRP A 209 -2.27 17.77 1.59
C TRP A 209 -3.72 18.20 1.78
N GLY A 210 -3.96 19.47 1.49
CA GLY A 210 -5.28 20.07 1.43
C GLY A 210 -5.69 20.39 0.00
N PHE A 211 -6.98 20.61 -0.20
CA PHE A 211 -7.55 21.10 -1.46
C PHE A 211 -7.84 22.60 -1.33
N ASP A 212 -7.39 23.40 -2.29
CA ASP A 212 -7.79 24.81 -2.37
C ASP A 212 -9.20 24.96 -2.96
N ALA A 213 -9.73 26.18 -3.04
CA ALA A 213 -11.06 26.45 -3.60
C ALA A 213 -11.20 26.09 -5.10
N LYS A 214 -10.08 25.80 -5.78
CA LYS A 214 -10.03 25.32 -7.17
C LYS A 214 -9.69 23.83 -7.24
N ASN A 215 -9.81 23.09 -6.14
CA ASN A 215 -9.50 21.67 -6.02
C ASN A 215 -8.04 21.32 -6.36
N ARG A 216 -7.11 22.26 -6.20
CA ARG A 216 -5.68 22.01 -6.37
C ARG A 216 -5.08 21.59 -5.05
N LEU A 217 -4.15 20.63 -5.11
CA LEU A 217 -3.43 20.17 -3.94
C LEU A 217 -2.41 21.21 -3.49
N HIS A 218 -2.33 21.41 -2.17
CA HIS A 218 -1.26 22.16 -1.54
C HIS A 218 -0.80 21.43 -0.28
N ARG A 219 0.51 21.46 -0.01
CA ARG A 219 1.08 20.79 1.15
C ARG A 219 0.66 21.53 2.42
N LEU A 220 0.11 20.80 3.37
CA LEU A 220 -0.28 21.31 4.69
C LEU A 220 0.80 21.04 5.73
N ASN A 221 1.35 19.83 5.70
CA ASN A 221 2.38 19.42 6.64
C ASN A 221 3.21 18.25 6.12
N ASP A 222 4.38 18.07 6.73
CA ASP A 222 5.28 16.96 6.55
C ASP A 222 5.84 16.57 7.93
N TRP A 223 5.87 15.27 8.18
CA TRP A 223 6.41 14.71 9.41
C TRP A 223 7.50 13.73 9.05
N HIS A 224 8.66 13.92 9.67
CA HIS A 224 9.71 12.93 9.66
C HIS A 224 9.41 11.88 10.73
N ILE A 225 9.07 10.66 10.31
CA ILE A 225 8.68 9.57 11.21
C ILE A 225 9.90 8.76 11.66
N THR A 226 10.87 8.54 10.77
CA THR A 226 12.01 7.66 11.04
C THR A 226 13.17 7.89 10.06
N GLU A 227 14.41 7.72 10.54
CA GLU A 227 15.60 7.68 9.69
C GLU A 227 15.94 6.25 9.23
N ARG A 228 15.27 5.24 9.80
CA ARG A 228 15.63 3.82 9.62
C ARG A 228 14.91 3.14 8.48
N HIS A 229 13.69 3.55 8.18
CA HIS A 229 12.79 2.81 7.31
C HIS A 229 12.21 3.69 6.21
N PHE A 230 11.89 3.08 5.08
CA PHE A 230 10.99 3.66 4.10
C PHE A 230 9.56 3.40 4.54
N LEU A 231 8.73 4.43 4.45
CA LEU A 231 7.33 4.29 4.80
C LEU A 231 6.50 3.82 3.60
N ARG A 232 5.57 2.91 3.88
CA ARG A 232 4.63 2.34 2.92
C ARG A 232 3.37 1.92 3.66
N GLY A 233 2.23 2.07 2.99
CA GLY A 233 0.93 1.82 3.59
C GLY A 233 0.61 2.80 4.73
N ALA A 234 -0.65 3.19 4.84
CA ALA A 234 -1.08 4.06 5.93
C ALA A 234 -2.54 3.79 6.25
N VAL A 235 -2.87 3.68 7.53
CA VAL A 235 -4.25 3.64 7.98
C VAL A 235 -4.44 4.50 9.21
N CYS A 236 -5.50 5.29 9.22
CA CYS A 236 -5.91 6.04 10.40
C CYS A 236 -6.94 5.22 11.18
N ALA A 237 -6.72 5.07 12.47
CA ALA A 237 -7.65 4.42 13.39
C ALA A 237 -7.69 5.20 14.70
N ASP A 238 -8.90 5.43 15.19
CA ASP A 238 -9.17 6.34 16.30
C ASP A 238 -8.62 7.75 15.99
N ASP A 239 -7.54 8.16 16.67
CA ASP A 239 -6.82 9.43 16.43
C ASP A 239 -5.33 9.21 16.09
N HIS A 240 -4.97 7.99 15.66
CA HIS A 240 -3.59 7.66 15.32
C HIS A 240 -3.47 7.15 13.89
N TRP A 241 -2.37 7.51 13.26
CA TRP A 241 -1.88 6.92 12.03
C TRP A 241 -1.04 5.69 12.34
N TYR A 242 -1.24 4.64 11.56
CA TYR A 242 -0.44 3.43 11.57
C TYR A 242 0.25 3.29 10.22
N LEU A 243 1.57 3.27 10.25
CA LEU A 243 2.41 3.35 9.05
C LEU A 243 3.34 2.14 9.00
N GLY A 244 3.46 1.51 7.83
CA GLY A 244 4.39 0.42 7.61
C GLY A 244 5.79 0.94 7.29
N GLY A 245 6.79 0.40 7.96
CA GLY A 245 8.21 0.67 7.72
C GLY A 245 8.94 -0.59 7.26
N SER A 246 9.85 -0.46 6.30
CA SER A 246 10.78 -1.53 5.94
C SER A 246 12.13 -1.03 5.42
N THR A 247 13.18 -1.83 5.64
CA THR A 247 14.56 -1.56 5.20
C THR A 247 14.95 -2.21 3.88
N SER A 248 14.05 -2.97 3.23
CA SER A 248 14.35 -3.89 2.11
C SER A 248 15.17 -3.28 0.95
N ARG A 249 15.12 -1.95 0.76
CA ARG A 249 15.83 -1.24 -0.32
C ARG A 249 17.25 -0.76 0.06
N HIS A 250 17.69 -0.95 1.30
CA HIS A 250 19.05 -0.59 1.75
C HIS A 250 20.15 -1.58 1.32
N GLY A 251 19.82 -2.63 0.53
CA GLY A 251 20.76 -3.66 0.09
C GLY A 251 20.84 -4.86 1.05
N GLU A 252 21.54 -5.90 0.60
CA GLU A 252 21.49 -7.30 1.09
C GLU A 252 21.88 -7.53 2.58
N GLN A 253 22.20 -6.49 3.36
CA GLN A 253 22.72 -6.63 4.73
C GLN A 253 21.69 -6.44 5.86
N LEU A 254 20.46 -5.98 5.58
CA LEU A 254 19.44 -5.79 6.63
C LEU A 254 18.38 -6.89 6.57
N ALA A 255 18.78 -8.11 6.94
CA ALA A 255 17.85 -9.16 7.24
C ALA A 255 16.95 -8.70 8.42
N HIS A 256 15.62 -8.73 8.23
CA HIS A 256 14.60 -8.55 9.28
C HIS A 256 14.50 -7.15 9.92
N ASN A 257 14.14 -6.12 9.15
CA ASN A 257 13.70 -4.86 9.76
C ASN A 257 12.42 -4.34 9.08
N THR A 258 11.30 -4.87 9.53
CA THR A 258 9.98 -4.28 9.30
C THR A 258 9.44 -3.76 10.61
N ALA A 259 8.73 -2.64 10.57
CA ALA A 259 8.17 -2.02 11.76
C ALA A 259 6.82 -1.40 11.46
N ILE A 260 5.94 -1.36 12.47
CA ILE A 260 4.73 -0.56 12.43
C ILE A 260 4.94 0.65 13.32
N TYR A 261 4.71 1.83 12.76
CA TYR A 261 4.74 3.10 13.47
C TYR A 261 3.34 3.52 13.86
N ARG A 262 3.13 3.95 15.09
CA ARG A 262 1.93 4.65 15.53
C ARG A 262 2.26 6.13 15.72
N PHE A 263 1.60 6.98 14.95
CA PHE A 263 1.84 8.41 14.91
C PHE A 263 0.58 9.19 15.32
N HIS A 264 0.71 10.08 16.31
CA HIS A 264 -0.36 10.97 16.75
C HIS A 264 -0.18 12.37 16.13
N GLU A 265 -1.02 12.71 15.15
CA GLU A 265 -0.87 13.91 14.32
C GLU A 265 -0.77 15.21 15.13
N GLN A 266 -1.59 15.36 16.18
CA GLN A 266 -1.67 16.62 16.93
C GLN A 266 -0.46 16.84 17.85
N SER A 267 0.06 15.79 18.46
CA SER A 267 1.18 15.90 19.41
C SER A 267 2.55 15.63 18.79
N GLY A 268 2.59 15.13 17.55
CA GLY A 268 3.81 14.68 16.91
C GLY A 268 4.41 13.40 17.52
N LYS A 269 3.69 12.71 18.41
CA LYS A 269 4.23 11.55 19.13
C LYS A 269 4.30 10.35 18.19
N ILE A 270 5.46 9.70 18.16
CA ILE A 270 5.73 8.51 17.35
C ILE A 270 6.10 7.35 18.29
N GLU A 271 5.53 6.18 18.03
CA GLU A 271 5.87 4.93 18.69
C GLU A 271 6.20 3.87 17.63
N GLU A 272 7.29 3.13 17.84
CA GLU A 272 7.76 2.09 16.93
C GLU A 272 7.51 0.69 17.52
N ARG A 273 7.14 -0.24 16.63
CA ARG A 273 7.05 -1.67 16.92
C ARG A 273 7.71 -2.45 15.82
N GLU A 274 8.91 -2.96 16.09
CA GLU A 274 9.59 -3.89 15.20
C GLU A 274 8.82 -5.21 15.10
N LEU A 275 8.83 -5.80 13.92
CA LEU A 275 8.25 -7.11 13.64
C LEU A 275 9.39 -8.08 13.30
N PRO A 276 9.32 -9.34 13.78
CA PRO A 276 10.30 -10.37 13.48
C PRO A 276 10.10 -10.95 12.06
N LEU A 277 9.78 -10.11 11.09
CA LEU A 277 9.45 -10.49 9.72
C LEU A 277 10.29 -9.69 8.73
N SER A 278 10.65 -10.33 7.61
CA SER A 278 11.33 -9.69 6.48
C SER A 278 10.32 -9.20 5.43
N GLY A 279 10.84 -8.41 4.48
CA GLY A 279 10.08 -7.91 3.33
C GLY A 279 9.64 -6.47 3.48
N GLU A 280 8.53 -6.13 2.84
CA GLU A 280 8.00 -4.76 2.77
C GLU A 280 6.54 -4.76 3.22
N ILE A 281 6.23 -4.03 4.30
CA ILE A 281 4.84 -3.72 4.62
C ILE A 281 4.33 -2.80 3.52
N TYR A 282 3.29 -3.22 2.81
CA TYR A 282 2.78 -2.51 1.64
C TYR A 282 1.44 -1.84 1.90
N GLU A 283 0.57 -2.51 2.66
CA GLU A 283 -0.77 -2.02 2.98
C GLU A 283 -1.13 -2.35 4.43
N LEU A 284 -1.89 -1.45 5.07
CA LEU A 284 -2.45 -1.67 6.39
C LEU A 284 -3.93 -1.35 6.37
N ILE A 285 -4.75 -2.20 6.99
CA ILE A 285 -6.15 -1.89 7.27
C ILE A 285 -6.50 -2.20 8.72
N VAL A 286 -7.50 -1.49 9.26
CA VAL A 286 -8.00 -1.80 10.60
C VAL A 286 -8.70 -3.14 10.59
N TRP A 287 -8.23 -4.07 11.42
CA TRP A 287 -8.87 -5.36 11.58
C TRP A 287 -10.13 -5.24 12.43
N ARG A 288 -11.27 -5.71 11.93
CA ARG A 288 -12.49 -5.87 12.72
C ARG A 288 -12.90 -7.34 12.67
N GLU A 289 -13.09 -7.95 13.84
CA GLU A 289 -13.37 -9.39 13.96
C GLU A 289 -14.65 -9.81 13.24
N ASN A 290 -15.58 -8.87 13.02
CA ASN A 290 -16.86 -9.11 12.36
C ASN A 290 -16.93 -8.62 10.91
N SER A 291 -15.85 -8.08 10.32
CA SER A 291 -15.98 -7.36 9.04
C SER A 291 -15.91 -8.19 7.77
N VAL A 292 -15.41 -9.44 7.75
CA VAL A 292 -15.39 -10.30 6.54
C VAL A 292 -15.19 -11.76 6.96
N PRO A 293 -15.66 -12.80 6.22
CA PRO A 293 -15.28 -14.20 6.42
C PRO A 293 -13.83 -14.51 6.06
N LEU A 294 -12.89 -13.89 6.77
CA LEU A 294 -11.54 -14.42 6.87
C LEU A 294 -11.54 -15.79 7.53
N SER A 295 -12.60 -16.25 8.21
CA SER A 295 -12.73 -17.64 8.62
C SER A 295 -12.43 -18.59 7.46
N ARG A 296 -12.87 -18.29 6.23
CA ARG A 296 -12.53 -19.10 5.04
C ARG A 296 -11.05 -19.04 4.67
N LEU A 297 -10.43 -17.85 4.68
CA LEU A 297 -8.99 -17.68 4.44
C LEU A 297 -8.14 -18.32 5.56
N MET A 298 -8.61 -18.23 6.81
CA MET A 298 -7.98 -18.77 8.01
C MET A 298 -8.13 -20.29 8.10
N HIS A 299 -9.23 -20.86 7.59
CA HIS A 299 -9.43 -22.32 7.49
C HIS A 299 -8.49 -22.96 6.45
N GLN A 300 -8.07 -22.23 5.42
CA GLN A 300 -7.04 -22.70 4.48
C GLN A 300 -5.64 -22.74 5.13
N ALA A 301 -5.39 -21.97 6.20
CA ALA A 301 -4.08 -21.81 6.83
C ALA A 301 -3.83 -22.70 8.08
N ASP A 302 -4.68 -23.70 8.36
CA ASP A 302 -4.68 -24.48 9.62
C ASP A 302 -3.34 -25.14 10.02
N PRO A 303 -2.44 -25.57 9.10
CA PRO A 303 -1.12 -26.07 9.49
C PRO A 303 -0.17 -25.01 10.09
N TYR A 304 -0.31 -23.74 9.70
CA TYR A 304 0.62 -22.66 10.07
C TYR A 304 0.32 -22.00 11.42
N ARG A 305 -0.90 -22.16 11.94
CA ARG A 305 -1.28 -21.73 13.30
C ARG A 305 -0.35 -22.32 14.37
N ARG A 306 0.18 -23.53 14.13
CA ARG A 306 1.10 -24.22 15.04
C ARG A 306 2.55 -23.77 14.88
N PHE A 307 2.98 -23.44 13.65
CA PHE A 307 4.37 -23.07 13.37
C PHE A 307 4.71 -21.66 13.85
N MET A 308 3.85 -20.66 13.58
CA MET A 308 4.09 -19.29 14.03
C MET A 308 3.93 -19.13 15.54
N HIS A 309 3.03 -19.89 16.18
CA HIS A 309 2.93 -19.88 17.63
C HIS A 309 4.22 -20.44 18.27
N ALA A 310 4.87 -21.45 17.67
CA ALA A 310 6.18 -21.92 18.14
C ALA A 310 7.29 -20.88 17.87
N PHE A 311 7.38 -20.35 16.65
CA PHE A 311 8.41 -19.39 16.25
C PHE A 311 8.37 -18.08 17.05
N VAL A 312 7.17 -17.50 17.21
CA VAL A 312 6.96 -16.26 17.98
C VAL A 312 7.17 -16.49 19.47
N THR A 313 6.76 -17.64 20.04
CA THR A 313 6.98 -17.91 21.47
C THR A 313 8.46 -18.13 21.78
N GLU A 314 9.21 -18.80 20.92
CA GLU A 314 10.66 -19.01 21.09
C GLU A 314 11.46 -17.71 20.92
N HIS A 315 11.05 -16.82 20.01
CA HIS A 315 11.80 -15.57 19.76
C HIS A 315 11.36 -14.39 20.65
N THR A 316 10.14 -14.39 21.22
CA THR A 316 9.74 -13.37 22.22
C THR A 316 10.14 -13.74 23.65
N ALA A 317 10.34 -15.03 23.96
CA ALA A 317 10.89 -15.45 25.25
C ALA A 317 12.36 -15.03 25.46
N GLY A 318 13.10 -14.74 24.38
CA GLY A 318 14.49 -14.27 24.44
C GLY A 318 14.66 -12.77 24.74
N PHE A 319 13.61 -11.96 24.66
CA PHE A 319 13.69 -10.50 24.87
C PHE A 319 13.06 -10.02 26.19
N GLY A 320 12.60 -10.95 27.04
CA GLY A 320 11.96 -10.64 28.34
C GLY A 320 12.81 -10.93 29.58
N ALA A 321 14.08 -11.34 29.41
CA ALA A 321 14.95 -11.68 30.52
C ALA A 321 16.37 -11.15 30.28
N GLU A 322 16.53 -9.83 30.34
CA GLU A 322 17.67 -9.16 30.99
C GLU A 322 17.52 -7.62 30.91
N SER A 323 17.63 -7.01 32.10
CA SER A 323 17.56 -5.58 32.49
C SER A 323 16.26 -4.81 32.31
#